data_AF-A0A529FK71-F1
#
_entry.id   AF-A0A529FK71-F1
#
_cell.length_a   1.000
_cell.length_b   1.000
_cell.length_c   1.000
_cell.angle_alpha   90.00
_cell.angle_beta   90.00
_cell.angle_gamma   90.00
#
_symmetry.space_group_name_H-M   'P 1'
#
loop_
_entity.id
_entity.type
_entity.pdbx_description
1 polymer ?
#
loop_
_entity_poly.entity_id
_entity_poly.type
_entity_poly.pdbx_seq_one_letter_code
_entity_poly.pdbx_strand_id
1 'polypeptide(L)'
;VIATTLTLVAVFVPISFLPGQTGGLFREFGFVLAMSVLLSCVVALTLCPMLASRMLSSASLHHEGGKGIGARIGGALNATYRRCLHACLGAPWLVVLVALLFAGIAFTLFGTIRQELTPSEDRAVVLLRISAPQGVSLDYTTEQMQKIERLIQPLRESGEIRGTFENAGQNGAYNSGFMVMTLAPWDERARSQR
;
A
#
# COMPACT_ATOMS: atom_id res chain seq x y z
N VAL A 1 15.21 8.22 22.14
CA VAL A 1 14.98 8.85 20.81
C VAL A 1 16.11 8.55 19.85
N ILE A 2 17.36 8.92 20.15
CA ILE A 2 18.49 8.69 19.21
C ILE A 2 18.64 7.21 18.81
N ALA A 3 18.69 6.29 19.78
CA ALA A 3 18.83 4.86 19.51
C ALA A 3 17.67 4.30 18.65
N THR A 4 16.43 4.63 19.01
CA THR A 4 15.22 4.19 18.29
C THR A 4 15.15 4.76 16.86
N THR A 5 15.57 6.02 16.67
CA THR A 5 15.68 6.66 15.36
C THR A 5 16.75 5.96 14.52
N LEU A 6 17.92 5.69 15.09
CA LEU A 6 19.01 5.03 14.37
C LEU A 6 18.64 3.59 13.97
N THR A 7 17.93 2.84 14.83
CA THR A 7 17.43 1.51 14.47
C THR A 7 16.43 1.53 13.32
N LEU A 8 15.55 2.54 13.25
CA LEU A 8 14.62 2.72 12.12
C LEU A 8 15.39 3.02 10.83
N VAL A 9 16.34 3.95 10.89
CA VAL A 9 17.19 4.32 9.73
C VAL A 9 17.98 3.10 9.24
N ALA A 10 18.53 2.30 10.16
CA ALA A 10 19.29 1.10 9.82
C ALA A 10 18.47 0.05 9.06
N VAL A 11 17.15 0.02 9.23
CA VAL A 11 16.26 -0.88 8.48
C VAL A 11 15.87 -0.29 7.12
N PHE A 12 15.58 1.01 7.04
CA PHE A 12 15.10 1.63 5.79
C PHE A 12 16.19 1.91 4.76
N VAL A 13 17.41 2.21 5.20
CA VAL A 13 18.52 2.52 4.28
C VAL A 13 18.85 1.32 3.37
N PRO A 14 19.04 0.08 3.86
CA PRO A 14 19.31 -1.07 2.99
C PRO A 14 18.18 -1.38 2.01
N ILE A 15 16.93 -1.26 2.45
CA ILE A 15 15.74 -1.49 1.61
C ILE A 15 15.73 -0.53 0.41
N SER A 16 16.26 0.68 0.59
CA SER A 16 16.33 1.69 -0.47
C SER A 16 17.32 1.32 -1.60
N PHE A 17 18.22 0.36 -1.37
CA PHE A 17 19.21 -0.09 -2.36
C PHE A 17 18.82 -1.42 -3.04
N LEU A 18 17.58 -1.90 -2.85
CA LEU A 18 17.10 -3.09 -3.54
C LEU A 18 17.05 -2.87 -5.06
N PRO A 19 17.52 -3.82 -5.89
CA PRO A 19 17.48 -3.71 -7.34
C PRO A 19 16.07 -4.02 -7.91
N GLY A 20 15.83 -3.64 -9.18
CA GLY A 20 14.61 -3.96 -9.93
C GLY A 20 13.52 -2.88 -9.86
N GLN A 21 12.39 -3.11 -10.55
CA GLN A 21 11.26 -2.16 -10.59
C GLN A 21 10.66 -1.91 -9.19
N THR A 22 10.52 -2.98 -8.41
CA THR A 22 10.09 -2.92 -7.01
C THR A 22 11.07 -2.12 -6.14
N GLY A 23 12.38 -2.29 -6.37
CA GLY A 23 13.43 -1.52 -5.73
C GLY A 23 13.36 -0.02 -6.02
N GLY A 24 12.95 0.36 -7.24
CA GLY A 24 12.74 1.76 -7.61
C GLY A 24 11.69 2.47 -6.74
N LEU A 25 10.54 1.83 -6.51
CA LEU A 25 9.48 2.34 -5.63
C LEU A 25 9.94 2.43 -4.17
N PHE A 26 10.62 1.39 -3.68
CA PHE A 26 11.12 1.36 -2.31
C PHE A 26 12.28 2.33 -2.06
N ARG A 27 13.06 2.67 -3.09
CA ARG A 27 14.14 3.66 -2.99
C ARG A 27 13.60 5.04 -2.63
N GLU A 28 12.60 5.51 -3.35
CA GLU A 28 11.99 6.82 -3.08
C GLU A 28 11.34 6.85 -1.68
N PHE A 29 10.57 5.81 -1.36
CA PHE A 29 9.93 5.68 -0.05
C PHE A 29 10.92 5.60 1.12
N GLY A 30 11.96 4.78 0.98
CA GLY A 30 12.93 4.53 2.04
C GLY A 30 13.78 5.76 2.36
N PHE A 31 14.22 6.52 1.34
CA PHE A 31 14.92 7.79 1.57
C PHE A 31 14.02 8.83 2.26
N VAL A 32 12.76 8.96 1.83
CA VAL A 32 11.82 9.90 2.46
C VAL A 32 11.63 9.55 3.93
N LEU A 33 11.34 8.29 4.26
CA LEU A 33 11.18 7.86 5.65
C LEU A 33 12.45 8.06 6.48
N ALA A 34 13.62 7.71 5.96
CA ALA A 34 14.88 7.88 6.68
C ALA A 34 15.13 9.36 7.01
N MET A 35 14.95 10.25 6.03
CA MET A 35 15.10 11.69 6.24
C MET A 35 14.04 12.26 7.18
N SER A 36 12.77 11.84 7.05
CA SER A 36 11.69 12.28 7.96
C SER A 36 11.95 11.86 9.41
N VAL A 37 12.41 10.63 9.64
CA VAL A 37 12.71 10.13 10.99
C VAL A 37 13.93 10.84 11.59
N LEU A 38 14.95 11.14 10.79
CA LEU A 38 16.11 11.94 11.23
C LEU A 38 15.71 13.37 11.60
N LEU A 39 14.95 14.05 10.73
CA LEU A 39 14.43 15.39 11.01
C LEU A 39 13.52 15.39 12.24
N SER A 40 12.67 14.38 12.39
CA SER A 40 11.82 14.19 13.57
C SER A 40 12.67 14.06 14.85
N CYS A 41 13.80 13.35 14.81
CA CYS A 41 14.71 13.28 15.96
C CYS A 41 15.29 14.65 16.32
N VAL A 42 15.68 15.46 15.33
CA VAL A 42 16.17 16.84 15.58
C VAL A 42 15.08 17.69 16.21
N VAL A 43 13.86 17.64 15.68
CA VAL A 43 12.70 18.36 16.22
C VAL A 43 12.37 17.89 17.65
N ALA A 44 12.39 16.57 17.90
CA ALA A 44 12.12 16.01 19.21
C ALA A 44 13.15 16.40 20.27
N LEU A 45 14.42 16.61 19.88
CA LEU A 45 15.48 17.02 20.81
C LEU A 45 15.56 18.53 21.01
N THR A 46 14.99 19.33 20.11
CA THR A 46 15.07 20.80 20.16
C THR A 46 13.75 21.45 20.53
N LEU A 47 12.71 21.16 19.77
CA LEU A 47 11.40 21.79 19.88
C LEU A 47 10.59 21.21 21.04
N CYS A 48 10.62 19.89 21.26
CA CYS A 48 9.84 19.30 22.36
C CYS A 48 10.27 19.81 23.75
N PRO A 49 11.57 19.93 24.11
CA PRO A 49 11.97 20.53 25.38
C PRO A 49 11.57 22.00 25.49
N MET A 50 11.67 22.77 24.39
CA MET A 50 11.27 24.18 24.35
C MET A 50 9.76 24.38 24.53
N LEU A 51 8.95 23.53 23.89
CA LEU A 51 7.51 23.54 24.08
C LEU A 51 7.13 23.06 25.47
N ALA A 52 7.78 22.02 25.99
CA ALA A 52 7.53 21.53 27.34
C ALA A 52 7.83 22.62 28.38
N SER A 53 8.93 23.36 28.26
CA SER A 53 9.26 24.43 29.23
C SER A 53 8.31 25.62 29.19
N ARG A 54 7.64 25.87 28.05
CA ARG A 54 6.71 27.00 27.88
C ARG A 54 5.24 26.65 28.08
N MET A 55 4.84 25.42 27.76
CA MET A 55 3.44 25.00 27.75
C MET A 55 3.05 24.15 28.97
N LEU A 56 3.99 23.46 29.63
CA LEU A 56 3.68 22.77 30.89
C LEU A 56 3.72 23.76 32.05
N SER A 57 2.55 24.03 32.63
CA SER A 57 2.44 24.76 33.90
C SER A 57 2.73 23.83 35.09
N SER A 58 3.42 24.34 36.11
CA SER A 58 3.83 23.58 37.31
C SER A 58 2.68 22.92 38.06
N ALA A 59 1.45 23.42 37.88
CA ALA A 59 0.23 22.85 38.46
C ALA A 59 -0.12 21.44 37.92
N SER A 60 0.39 21.07 36.73
CA SER A 60 0.15 19.76 36.12
C SER A 60 1.06 18.64 36.65
N LEU A 61 2.14 18.98 37.37
CA LEU A 61 3.13 18.02 37.86
C LEU A 61 2.77 17.36 39.21
N HIS A 62 1.86 17.97 39.99
CA HIS A 62 1.51 17.51 41.35
C HIS A 62 0.22 16.66 41.44
N HIS A 63 -0.41 16.31 40.33
CA HIS A 63 -1.55 15.38 40.33
C HIS A 63 -1.07 13.94 40.08
N GLU A 64 -0.48 13.30 41.10
CA GLU A 64 -0.08 11.87 41.12
C GLU A 64 -1.25 10.86 41.05
N GLY A 65 -2.37 11.25 40.44
CA GLY A 65 -3.55 10.42 40.32
C GLY A 65 -4.74 11.30 40.05
N GLY A 66 -4.89 11.75 38.80
CA GLY A 66 -6.06 12.51 38.39
C GLY A 66 -7.32 11.78 38.85
N LYS A 67 -8.17 12.41 39.67
CA LYS A 67 -9.41 11.80 40.21
C LYS A 67 -10.49 11.58 39.14
N GLY A 68 -10.10 11.39 37.88
CA GLY A 68 -10.98 11.15 36.74
C GLY A 68 -11.10 9.67 36.39
N ILE A 69 -12.13 9.34 35.62
CA ILE A 69 -12.40 7.99 35.11
C ILE A 69 -11.17 7.43 34.36
N GLY A 70 -10.43 8.28 33.64
CA GLY A 70 -9.20 7.89 32.93
C GLY A 70 -8.08 7.34 33.82
N ALA A 71 -7.89 7.87 35.02
CA ALA A 71 -6.86 7.35 35.93
C ALA A 71 -7.28 6.04 36.60
N ARG A 72 -8.58 5.84 36.86
CA ARG A 72 -9.10 4.57 37.38
C ARG A 72 -8.95 3.46 36.34
N ILE A 73 -9.26 3.75 35.08
CA ILE A 73 -9.05 2.83 33.96
C ILE A 73 -7.54 2.56 33.77
N GLY A 74 -6.71 3.60 33.73
CA GLY A 74 -5.26 3.47 33.60
C GLY A 74 -4.64 2.64 34.73
N GLY A 75 -5.08 2.85 35.97
CA GLY A 75 -4.65 2.07 37.12
C GLY A 75 -5.08 0.60 37.04
N ALA A 76 -6.32 0.32 36.61
CA ALA A 76 -6.81 -1.03 36.41
C ALA A 76 -6.06 -1.77 35.30
N LEU A 77 -5.80 -1.10 34.17
CA LEU A 77 -5.00 -1.64 33.07
C LEU A 77 -3.56 -1.90 33.51
N ASN A 78 -2.93 -0.97 34.23
CA ASN A 78 -1.58 -1.15 34.74
C ASN A 78 -1.49 -2.33 35.73
N ALA A 79 -2.47 -2.47 36.63
CA ALA A 79 -2.52 -3.58 37.56
C ALA A 79 -2.70 -4.93 36.85
N THR A 80 -3.54 -4.96 35.82
CA THR A 80 -3.76 -6.16 34.99
C THR A 80 -2.50 -6.52 34.21
N TYR A 81 -1.90 -5.53 33.54
CA TYR A 81 -0.62 -5.70 32.83
C TYR A 81 0.47 -6.23 33.76
N ARG A 82 0.59 -5.66 34.97
CA ARG A 82 1.58 -6.12 35.97
C ARG A 82 1.36 -7.56 36.40
N ARG A 83 0.10 -7.99 36.59
CA ARG A 83 -0.22 -9.39 36.91
C ARG A 83 0.14 -10.33 35.76
N CYS A 84 -0.23 -9.98 34.52
CA CYS A 84 0.12 -10.77 33.35
C CYS A 84 1.64 -10.85 33.16
N LEU A 85 2.35 -9.73 33.33
CA LEU A 85 3.80 -9.68 33.22
C LEU A 85 4.48 -10.58 34.26
N HIS A 86 4.05 -10.52 35.53
CA HIS A 86 4.60 -11.41 36.56
C HIS A 86 4.31 -12.88 36.27
N ALA A 87 3.12 -13.22 35.78
CA ALA A 87 2.81 -14.60 35.37
C ALA A 87 3.72 -15.08 34.23
N CYS A 88 3.97 -14.24 33.22
CA CYS A 88 4.88 -14.53 32.12
C CYS A 88 6.34 -14.68 32.59
N LEU A 89 6.81 -13.79 33.47
CA LEU A 89 8.17 -13.84 34.00
C LEU A 89 8.39 -15.01 34.98
N GLY A 90 7.32 -15.48 35.64
CA GLY A 90 7.36 -16.66 36.52
C GLY A 90 7.49 -17.99 35.79
N ALA A 91 7.18 -18.02 34.49
CA ALA A 91 7.29 -19.22 33.65
C ALA A 91 7.97 -18.89 32.29
N PRO A 92 9.25 -18.48 32.29
CA PRO A 92 9.91 -17.96 31.09
C PRO A 92 9.99 -19.00 29.96
N TRP A 93 10.17 -20.28 30.30
CA TRP A 93 10.20 -21.37 29.32
C TRP A 93 8.86 -21.58 28.61
N LEU A 94 7.75 -21.38 29.32
CA LEU A 94 6.41 -21.46 28.71
C LEU A 94 6.22 -20.32 27.70
N VAL A 95 6.66 -19.11 28.03
CA VAL A 95 6.60 -17.95 27.11
C VAL A 95 7.43 -18.20 25.85
N VAL A 96 8.65 -18.72 26.00
CA VAL A 96 9.50 -19.06 24.85
C VAL A 96 8.86 -20.13 23.97
N LEU A 97 8.27 -21.17 24.58
CA LEU A 97 7.59 -22.24 23.83
C LEU A 97 6.39 -21.68 23.04
N VAL A 98 5.57 -20.85 23.67
CA VAL A 98 4.44 -20.20 23.01
C VAL A 98 4.93 -19.28 21.88
N ALA A 99 5.98 -18.49 22.12
CA ALA A 99 6.56 -17.62 21.09
C ALA A 99 7.08 -18.41 19.88
N LEU A 100 7.76 -19.55 20.12
CA LEU A 100 8.21 -20.45 19.07
C LEU A 100 7.06 -21.09 18.31
N LEU A 101 5.97 -21.46 19.00
CA LEU A 101 4.76 -21.98 18.36
C LEU A 101 4.16 -20.94 17.42
N PHE A 102 4.00 -19.68 17.88
CA PHE A 102 3.51 -18.59 17.04
C PHE A 102 4.42 -18.31 15.84
N ALA A 103 5.75 -18.30 16.06
CA ALA A 103 6.72 -18.13 14.98
C ALA A 103 6.64 -19.27 13.96
N GLY A 104 6.49 -20.51 14.42
CA GLY A 104 6.30 -21.69 13.58
C GLY A 104 5.02 -21.61 12.74
N ILE A 105 3.89 -21.26 13.37
CA ILE A 105 2.62 -21.06 12.66
C ILE A 105 2.77 -19.97 11.61
N ALA A 106 3.32 -18.81 11.97
CA ALA A 106 3.54 -17.70 11.03
C ALA A 106 4.42 -18.12 9.84
N PHE A 107 5.49 -18.87 10.09
CA PHE A 107 6.36 -19.41 9.05
C PHE A 107 5.62 -20.37 8.11
N THR A 108 4.80 -21.28 8.64
CA THR A 108 3.99 -22.19 7.81
C THR A 108 2.95 -21.44 6.98
N LEU A 109 2.31 -20.41 7.54
CA LEU A 109 1.30 -19.61 6.84
C LEU A 109 1.90 -18.75 5.74
N PHE A 110 3.13 -18.27 5.93
CA PHE A 110 3.83 -17.44 4.94
C PHE A 110 3.91 -18.09 3.56
N GLY A 111 4.12 -19.41 3.51
CA GLY A 111 4.14 -20.18 2.25
C GLY A 111 2.79 -20.31 1.54
N THR A 112 1.68 -20.04 2.23
CA THR A 112 0.32 -20.14 1.66
C THR A 112 -0.18 -18.83 1.05
N ILE A 113 0.53 -17.71 1.27
CA ILE A 113 0.14 -16.39 0.79
C ILE A 113 0.46 -16.27 -0.69
N ARG A 114 -0.55 -15.94 -1.51
CA ARG A 114 -0.37 -15.63 -2.92
C ARG A 114 0.43 -14.34 -3.07
N GLN A 115 1.53 -14.40 -3.79
CA GLN A 115 2.40 -13.26 -4.05
C GLN A 115 1.98 -12.60 -5.36
N GLU A 116 1.57 -11.34 -5.29
CA GLU A 116 1.35 -10.48 -6.45
C GLU A 116 2.26 -9.26 -6.33
N LEU A 117 2.96 -8.87 -7.41
CA LEU A 117 3.92 -7.76 -7.37
C LEU A 117 3.21 -6.41 -7.22
N THR A 118 2.12 -6.22 -7.95
CA THR A 118 1.22 -5.08 -7.81
C THR A 118 -0.20 -5.57 -8.07
N PRO A 119 -1.20 -5.15 -7.27
CA PRO A 119 -2.58 -5.45 -7.59
C PRO A 119 -2.91 -4.83 -8.93
N SER A 120 -3.76 -5.49 -9.73
CA SER A 120 -4.27 -4.85 -10.94
C SER A 120 -5.15 -3.67 -10.53
N GLU A 121 -4.69 -2.47 -10.83
CA GLU A 121 -5.44 -1.25 -10.57
C GLU A 121 -6.38 -0.95 -11.72
N ASP A 122 -7.53 -0.38 -11.37
CA ASP A 122 -8.45 0.15 -12.35
C ASP A 122 -7.94 1.51 -12.83
N ARG A 123 -7.42 1.55 -14.05
CA ARG A 123 -6.84 2.75 -14.67
C ARG A 123 -7.83 3.49 -15.58
N ALA A 124 -9.12 3.13 -15.52
CA ALA A 124 -10.17 3.64 -16.40
C ALA A 124 -9.81 3.52 -17.90
N VAL A 125 -8.97 2.55 -18.26
CA VAL A 125 -8.55 2.29 -19.64
C VAL A 125 -8.48 0.79 -19.88
N VAL A 126 -9.19 0.33 -20.91
CA VAL A 126 -9.13 -1.05 -21.39
C VAL A 126 -8.40 -1.07 -22.72
N LEU A 127 -7.36 -1.89 -22.81
CA LEU A 127 -6.56 -2.05 -24.03
C LEU A 127 -6.91 -3.39 -24.66
N LEU A 128 -7.49 -3.36 -25.85
CA LEU A 128 -7.85 -4.53 -26.63
C LEU A 128 -6.86 -4.70 -27.78
N ARG A 129 -6.15 -5.82 -27.79
CA ARG A 129 -5.28 -6.21 -28.89
C ARG A 129 -6.01 -7.22 -29.77
N ILE A 130 -6.13 -6.89 -31.05
CA ILE A 130 -6.83 -7.70 -32.06
C ILE A 130 -5.77 -8.31 -32.97
N SER A 131 -5.89 -9.61 -33.24
CA SER A 131 -4.96 -10.34 -34.10
C SER A 131 -5.74 -11.13 -35.14
N ALA A 132 -5.47 -10.86 -36.40
CA ALA A 132 -6.06 -11.51 -37.56
C ALA A 132 -5.09 -12.55 -38.15
N PRO A 133 -5.59 -13.52 -38.95
CA PRO A 133 -4.74 -14.49 -39.64
C PRO A 133 -3.66 -13.84 -40.50
N GLN A 134 -2.55 -14.53 -40.70
CA GLN A 134 -1.47 -14.05 -41.57
C GLN A 134 -1.94 -13.98 -43.04
N GLY A 135 -1.52 -12.95 -43.77
CA GLY A 135 -1.87 -12.77 -45.19
C GLY A 135 -3.19 -12.05 -45.47
N VAL A 136 -3.90 -11.55 -44.45
CA VAL A 136 -5.09 -10.70 -44.65
C VAL A 136 -4.70 -9.27 -45.04
N SER A 137 -5.57 -8.61 -45.81
CA SER A 137 -5.40 -7.20 -46.15
C SER A 137 -5.70 -6.29 -44.95
N LEU A 138 -5.18 -5.07 -44.99
CA LEU A 138 -5.50 -4.04 -43.99
C LEU A 138 -7.00 -3.75 -43.93
N ASP A 139 -7.66 -3.76 -45.08
CA ASP A 139 -9.10 -3.52 -45.21
C ASP A 139 -9.91 -4.59 -44.44
N TYR A 140 -9.49 -5.86 -44.51
CA TYR A 140 -10.12 -6.93 -43.76
C TYR A 140 -10.00 -6.70 -42.25
N THR A 141 -8.81 -6.36 -41.77
CA THR A 141 -8.59 -6.06 -40.34
C THR A 141 -9.42 -4.85 -39.90
N THR A 142 -9.51 -3.82 -40.74
CA THR A 142 -10.32 -2.62 -40.48
C THR A 142 -11.81 -2.95 -40.37
N GLU A 143 -12.34 -3.77 -41.27
CA GLU A 143 -13.75 -4.19 -41.24
C GLU A 143 -14.07 -4.98 -39.95
N GLN A 144 -13.16 -5.84 -39.50
CA GLN A 144 -13.34 -6.58 -38.25
C GLN A 144 -13.28 -5.66 -37.02
N MET A 145 -12.42 -4.64 -37.05
CA MET A 145 -12.35 -3.64 -35.97
C MET A 145 -13.63 -2.82 -35.89
N GLN A 146 -14.19 -2.40 -37.02
CA GLN A 146 -15.49 -1.72 -37.05
C GLN A 146 -16.64 -2.58 -36.51
N LYS A 147 -16.61 -3.90 -36.75
CA LYS A 147 -17.59 -4.83 -36.14
C LYS A 147 -17.46 -4.85 -34.62
N ILE A 148 -16.23 -4.85 -34.10
CA ILE A 148 -15.95 -4.79 -32.66
C ILE A 148 -16.41 -3.45 -32.08
N GLU A 149 -16.17 -2.32 -32.75
CA GLU A 149 -16.64 -1.00 -32.31
C GLU A 149 -18.17 -0.97 -32.18
N ARG A 150 -18.90 -1.53 -33.16
CA ARG A 150 -20.37 -1.63 -33.10
C ARG A 150 -20.87 -2.48 -31.92
N LEU A 151 -20.15 -3.54 -31.54
CA LEU A 151 -20.50 -4.35 -30.37
C LEU A 151 -20.30 -3.60 -29.05
N ILE A 152 -19.37 -2.63 -29.03
CA ILE A 152 -19.04 -1.82 -27.85
C ILE A 152 -19.94 -0.57 -27.76
N GLN A 153 -20.62 -0.20 -28.84
CA GLN A 153 -21.49 0.98 -28.91
C GLN A 153 -22.53 1.08 -27.77
N PRO A 154 -23.20 0.00 -27.32
CA PRO A 154 -24.12 0.07 -26.17
C PRO A 154 -23.43 0.50 -24.86
N LEU A 155 -22.15 0.15 -24.68
CA LEU A 155 -21.34 0.55 -23.51
C LEU A 155 -20.87 2.02 -23.60
N ARG A 156 -20.80 2.57 -24.82
CA ARG A 156 -20.63 4.02 -25.01
C ARG A 156 -21.92 4.77 -24.71
N GLU A 157 -23.06 4.24 -25.14
CA GLU A 157 -24.38 4.82 -24.89
C GLU A 157 -24.78 4.78 -23.42
N SER A 158 -24.37 3.73 -22.68
CA SER A 158 -24.55 3.66 -21.22
C SER A 158 -23.64 4.63 -20.44
N GLY A 159 -22.71 5.30 -21.12
CA GLY A 159 -21.74 6.21 -20.51
C GLY A 159 -20.56 5.51 -19.84
N GLU A 160 -20.47 4.17 -19.89
CA GLU A 160 -19.36 3.42 -19.31
C GLU A 160 -18.03 3.67 -20.06
N ILE A 161 -18.10 3.93 -21.37
CA ILE A 161 -16.94 4.23 -22.23
C ILE A 161 -17.09 5.64 -22.82
N ARG A 162 -16.19 6.55 -22.45
CA ARG A 162 -16.17 7.93 -22.95
C ARG A 162 -15.50 8.08 -24.31
N GLY A 163 -14.48 7.26 -24.58
CA GLY A 163 -13.71 7.36 -25.82
C GLY A 163 -13.22 6.02 -26.30
N THR A 164 -13.24 5.82 -27.61
CA THR A 164 -12.63 4.68 -28.29
C THR A 164 -11.63 5.22 -29.30
N PHE A 165 -10.40 4.72 -29.23
CA PHE A 165 -9.38 4.96 -30.24
C PHE A 165 -8.99 3.62 -30.85
N GLU A 166 -9.03 3.53 -32.17
CA GLU A 166 -8.74 2.31 -32.87
C GLU A 166 -7.66 2.53 -33.94
N ASN A 167 -6.78 1.55 -34.09
CA ASN A 167 -5.69 1.59 -35.05
C ASN A 167 -5.53 0.21 -35.68
N ALA A 168 -5.81 0.12 -36.98
CA ALA A 168 -5.60 -1.09 -37.77
C ALA A 168 -4.20 -1.07 -38.40
N GLY A 169 -3.44 -2.14 -38.16
CA GLY A 169 -2.07 -2.30 -38.61
C GLY A 169 -1.05 -1.60 -37.70
N GLN A 170 0.07 -2.26 -37.40
CA GLN A 170 1.16 -1.63 -36.63
C GLN A 170 2.51 -2.02 -37.22
N ASN A 171 3.36 -1.02 -37.50
CA ASN A 171 4.73 -1.19 -38.02
C ASN A 171 4.81 -2.14 -39.25
N GLY A 172 3.91 -1.98 -40.22
CA GLY A 172 3.88 -2.79 -41.46
C GLY A 172 3.21 -4.16 -41.33
N ALA A 173 2.74 -4.55 -40.14
CA ALA A 173 1.94 -5.74 -39.93
C ALA A 173 0.44 -5.44 -40.11
N TYR A 174 -0.13 -5.82 -41.25
CA TYR A 174 -1.55 -5.57 -41.59
C TYR A 174 -2.54 -6.47 -40.85
N ASN A 175 -2.07 -7.50 -40.15
CA ASN A 175 -2.88 -8.49 -39.45
C ASN A 175 -3.00 -8.24 -37.94
N SER A 176 -2.58 -7.07 -37.46
CA SER A 176 -2.71 -6.70 -36.04
C SER A 176 -3.45 -5.38 -35.91
N GLY A 177 -4.27 -5.26 -34.89
CA GLY A 177 -5.02 -4.04 -34.58
C GLY A 177 -4.98 -3.77 -33.08
N PHE A 178 -5.09 -2.50 -32.72
CA PHE A 178 -5.12 -2.06 -31.33
C PHE A 178 -6.29 -1.12 -31.11
N MET A 179 -7.05 -1.36 -30.06
CA MET A 179 -8.16 -0.52 -29.66
C MET A 179 -7.99 -0.13 -28.18
N VAL A 180 -8.04 1.16 -27.90
CA VAL A 180 -8.00 1.74 -26.56
C VAL A 180 -9.38 2.26 -26.24
N MET A 181 -9.97 1.76 -25.17
CA MET A 181 -11.25 2.24 -24.64
C MET A 181 -10.98 2.99 -23.34
N THR A 182 -11.27 4.28 -23.32
CA THR A 182 -11.22 5.11 -22.11
C THR A 182 -12.59 5.03 -21.42
N LEU A 183 -12.59 4.47 -20.22
CA LEU A 183 -13.77 4.33 -19.37
C LEU A 183 -14.13 5.66 -18.71
N ALA A 184 -15.37 5.78 -18.24
CA ALA A 184 -15.77 6.87 -17.38
C ALA A 184 -15.03 6.85 -16.01
N PRO A 185 -14.92 8.01 -15.34
CA PRO A 185 -14.44 8.12 -13.97
C PRO A 185 -15.13 7.13 -13.01
N TRP A 186 -14.43 6.68 -11.97
CA TRP A 186 -14.94 5.66 -11.03
C TRP A 186 -16.25 6.06 -10.34
N ASP A 187 -16.47 7.35 -10.12
CA ASP A 187 -17.65 7.93 -9.49
C ASP A 187 -18.91 7.89 -10.38
N GLU A 188 -18.73 7.76 -11.71
CA GLU A 188 -19.83 7.77 -12.67
C GLU A 188 -20.22 6.36 -13.15
N ARG A 189 -19.54 5.31 -12.68
CA ARG A 189 -19.75 3.93 -13.16
C ARG A 189 -20.04 2.94 -12.05
N ALA A 190 -21.01 2.06 -12.33
CA ALA A 190 -21.38 0.96 -11.43
C ALA A 190 -20.47 -0.28 -11.57
N ARG A 191 -19.72 -0.39 -12.68
CA ARG A 191 -18.84 -1.53 -12.98
C ARG A 191 -17.37 -1.13 -12.88
N SER A 192 -16.60 -1.97 -12.18
CA SER A 192 -15.15 -1.88 -12.18
C SER A 192 -14.59 -2.30 -13.54
N GLN A 193 -13.33 -1.98 -13.81
CA GLN A 193 -12.62 -2.43 -15.01
C GLN A 193 -12.51 -3.98 -15.08
N ARG A 194 -12.65 -4.67 -13.94
CA ARG A 194 -12.68 -6.14 -13.85
C ARG A 194 -14.09 -6.69 -14.05
#